data_AF-W9HCG2-F1
#
_entry.id   AF-W9HCG2-F1
#
_cell.length_a   1.000
_cell.length_b   1.000
_cell.length_c   1.000
_cell.angle_alpha   90.00
_cell.angle_beta   90.00
_cell.angle_gamma   90.00
#
_symmetry.space_group_name_H-M   'P 1'
#
loop_
_entity.id
_entity.type
_entity.pdbx_description
1 polymer ?
#
loop_
_entity_poly.entity_id
_entity_poly.type
_entity_poly.pdbx_seq_one_letter_code
_entity_poly.pdbx_strand_id
1 'polypeptide(L)'
;MVGLVNNCMAEMAVQHPVSGAFIRMAGHWVDEAFGFMVGWNFFLYEALRVPFEVPALNFVLKFWRDDIPVAAVVRLVLFFVGELKLHTLVINVGAVKWFGEAEFGSRSERLSSSSSYSSSPSPQWSAVTPEHDAYGFRY
;
A
#
# COMPACT_ATOMS: atom_id res chain seq x y z
N MET A 1 5.96 -11.52 -16.41
CA MET A 1 4.48 -11.57 -16.52
C MET A 1 3.84 -10.21 -16.28
N VAL A 2 4.12 -9.52 -15.16
CA VAL A 2 3.55 -8.20 -14.84
C VAL A 2 3.80 -7.13 -15.93
N GLY A 3 5.00 -7.09 -16.52
CA GLY A 3 5.31 -6.12 -17.58
C GLY A 3 4.48 -6.27 -18.85
N LEU A 4 4.02 -7.48 -19.17
CA LEU A 4 3.14 -7.72 -20.33
C LEU A 4 1.74 -7.15 -20.06
N VAL A 5 1.21 -7.38 -18.86
CA VAL A 5 -0.08 -6.85 -18.43
C VAL A 5 -0.08 -5.31 -18.45
N ASN A 6 1.02 -4.69 -18.01
CA ASN A 6 1.15 -3.23 -18.07
C ASN A 6 1.16 -2.69 -19.51
N ASN A 7 1.83 -3.37 -20.45
CA ASN A 7 1.82 -2.97 -21.85
C ASN A 7 0.41 -3.07 -22.45
N CYS A 8 -0.31 -4.16 -22.19
CA CYS A 8 -1.70 -4.28 -22.66
C CYS A 8 -2.61 -3.20 -22.09
N MET A 9 -2.44 -2.83 -20.81
CA MET A 9 -3.19 -1.72 -20.22
C MET A 9 -2.83 -0.36 -20.83
N ALA A 10 -1.55 -0.13 -21.16
CA ALA A 10 -1.11 1.08 -21.82
C ALA A 10 -1.71 1.22 -23.23
N GLU A 11 -1.76 0.13 -24.00
CA GLU A 11 -2.40 0.11 -25.33
C GLU A 11 -3.91 0.39 -25.23
N MET A 12 -4.62 -0.22 -24.28
CA MET A 12 -6.04 0.05 -24.05
C MET A 12 -6.31 1.51 -23.66
N ALA A 13 -5.40 2.14 -22.89
CA ALA A 13 -5.52 3.53 -22.46
C ALA A 13 -5.28 4.54 -23.59
N VAL A 14 -4.36 4.23 -24.52
CA VAL A 14 -4.10 5.07 -25.71
C VAL A 14 -5.25 4.98 -26.70
N GLN A 15 -5.85 3.80 -26.89
CA GLN A 15 -6.95 3.62 -27.83
C GLN A 15 -8.26 4.27 -27.36
N HIS A 16 -8.56 4.19 -26.05
CA HIS A 16 -9.73 4.83 -25.46
C HIS A 16 -9.35 5.55 -24.16
N PRO A 17 -9.00 6.85 -24.21
CA PRO A 17 -8.68 7.64 -23.04
C PRO A 17 -9.96 8.04 -22.29
N VAL A 18 -10.58 7.06 -21.62
CA VAL A 18 -11.66 7.33 -20.67
C VAL A 18 -11.06 7.72 -19.32
N SER A 19 -11.44 8.89 -18.81
CA SER A 19 -11.22 9.24 -17.41
C SER A 19 -11.98 8.21 -16.55
N GLY A 20 -11.24 7.33 -15.87
CA GLY A 20 -11.79 6.27 -15.04
C GLY A 20 -10.75 5.25 -14.60
N ALA A 21 -10.98 4.61 -13.46
CA ALA A 21 -10.16 3.49 -13.00
C ALA A 21 -10.31 2.27 -13.94
N PHE A 22 -9.39 1.31 -13.85
CA PHE A 22 -9.35 0.08 -14.64
C PHE A 22 -10.69 -0.69 -14.68
N ILE A 23 -11.55 -0.52 -13.66
CA ILE A 23 -12.91 -1.07 -13.59
C ILE A 23 -13.76 -0.60 -14.78
N ARG A 24 -13.63 0.67 -15.20
CA ARG A 24 -14.37 1.26 -16.31
C ARG A 24 -13.85 0.81 -17.67
N MET A 25 -12.55 0.52 -17.76
CA MET A 25 -11.96 -0.12 -18.93
C MET A 25 -12.43 -1.59 -19.03
N ALA A 26 -12.47 -2.33 -17.92
CA ALA A 26 -12.97 -3.71 -17.92
C ALA A 26 -14.44 -3.81 -18.40
N GLY A 27 -15.30 -2.88 -17.98
CA GLY A 27 -16.69 -2.79 -18.45
C GLY A 27 -16.83 -2.46 -19.93
N HIS A 28 -15.94 -1.64 -20.50
CA HIS A 28 -15.99 -1.23 -21.90
C HIS A 28 -15.42 -2.27 -22.87
N TRP A 29 -14.39 -3.01 -22.46
CA TRP A 29 -13.64 -3.91 -23.34
C TRP A 29 -14.03 -5.38 -23.24
N VAL A 30 -14.61 -5.82 -22.11
CA VAL A 30 -14.99 -7.23 -21.90
C VAL A 30 -16.51 -7.37 -21.84
N ASP A 31 -17.12 -6.91 -20.74
CA ASP A 31 -18.55 -6.93 -20.50
C ASP A 31 -18.87 -6.10 -19.23
N GLU A 32 -20.07 -5.55 -19.14
CA GLU A 32 -20.51 -4.78 -17.97
C GLU A 32 -20.55 -5.64 -16.69
N ALA A 33 -20.95 -6.91 -16.79
CA ALA A 33 -20.93 -7.85 -15.67
C ALA A 33 -19.50 -8.17 -15.19
N PHE A 34 -18.55 -8.24 -16.13
CA PHE A 34 -17.14 -8.42 -15.79
C PHE A 34 -16.58 -7.19 -15.09
N GLY A 35 -16.93 -5.98 -15.56
CA GLY A 35 -16.61 -4.73 -14.88
C GLY A 35 -17.10 -4.69 -13.44
N PHE A 36 -18.34 -5.14 -13.18
CA PHE A 36 -18.90 -5.25 -11.83
C PHE A 36 -18.10 -6.22 -10.94
N MET A 37 -17.80 -7.42 -11.44
CA MET A 37 -17.02 -8.42 -10.70
C MET A 37 -15.60 -7.93 -10.36
N VAL A 38 -14.93 -7.27 -11.31
CA VAL A 38 -13.60 -6.68 -11.10
C VAL A 38 -13.65 -5.59 -10.04
N GLY A 39 -14.68 -4.75 -10.04
CA GLY A 39 -14.90 -3.75 -8.99
C GLY A 39 -15.06 -4.37 -7.60
N TRP A 40 -15.82 -5.46 -7.49
CA TRP A 40 -16.01 -6.17 -6.22
C TRP A 40 -14.71 -6.85 -5.75
N ASN A 41 -13.96 -7.44 -6.66
CA ASN A 41 -12.67 -8.06 -6.36
C ASN A 41 -11.67 -7.01 -5.82
N PHE A 42 -11.59 -5.84 -6.47
CA PHE A 42 -10.72 -4.76 -6.01
C PHE A 42 -11.15 -4.20 -4.66
N PHE A 43 -12.46 -4.01 -4.45
CA PHE A 43 -12.98 -3.56 -3.17
C PHE A 43 -12.62 -4.53 -2.03
N LEU A 44 -12.79 -5.84 -2.24
CA LEU A 44 -12.43 -6.86 -1.27
C LEU A 44 -10.91 -6.89 -1.03
N TYR A 45 -10.10 -6.72 -2.08
CA TYR A 45 -8.65 -6.65 -1.95
C TYR A 45 -8.21 -5.47 -1.08
N GLU A 46 -8.69 -4.26 -1.35
CA GLU A 46 -8.36 -3.07 -0.55
C GLU A 46 -8.94 -3.16 0.87
N ALA A 47 -10.12 -3.78 1.04
CA ALA A 47 -10.71 -4.00 2.35
C ALA A 47 -9.90 -4.98 3.22
N LEU A 48 -9.37 -6.04 2.62
CA LEU A 48 -8.56 -7.07 3.28
C LEU A 48 -7.09 -6.71 3.43
N ARG A 49 -6.61 -5.69 2.71
CA ARG A 49 -5.24 -5.19 2.85
C ARG A 49 -4.94 -4.68 4.25
N VAL A 50 -5.88 -3.94 4.86
CA VAL A 50 -5.68 -3.36 6.19
C VAL A 50 -5.50 -4.41 7.29
N PRO A 51 -6.37 -5.44 7.44
CA PRO A 51 -6.14 -6.49 8.42
C PRO A 51 -4.89 -7.32 8.14
N PHE A 52 -4.41 -7.37 6.90
CA PHE A 52 -3.15 -8.03 6.56
C PHE A 52 -1.91 -7.28 7.06
N GLU A 53 -1.94 -5.95 7.13
CA GLU A 53 -0.81 -5.15 7.62
C GLU A 53 -0.62 -5.26 9.15
N VAL A 54 -1.70 -5.52 9.91
CA VAL A 54 -1.66 -5.64 11.38
C VAL A 54 -0.73 -6.76 11.89
N PRO A 55 -0.83 -8.02 11.44
CA PRO A 55 0.08 -9.07 11.88
C PRO A 55 1.52 -8.81 11.45
N ALA A 56 1.76 -8.23 10.27
CA ALA A 56 3.11 -7.87 9.81
C ALA A 56 3.79 -6.87 10.76
N LEU A 57 3.04 -5.84 11.19
CA LEU A 57 3.50 -4.89 12.21
C LEU A 57 3.81 -5.57 13.55
N ASN A 58 2.96 -6.51 13.99
CA ASN A 58 3.20 -7.26 15.22
C ASN A 58 4.48 -8.11 15.13
N PHE A 59 4.78 -8.71 13.98
CA PHE A 59 6.03 -9.45 13.77
C PHE A 59 7.25 -8.54 13.88
N VAL A 60 7.22 -7.35 13.24
CA VAL A 60 8.33 -6.39 13.31
C VAL A 60 8.49 -5.84 14.73
N LEU A 61 7.41 -5.50 15.42
CA LEU A 61 7.48 -4.99 16.80
C LEU A 61 8.10 -6.02 17.77
N LYS A 62 7.69 -7.30 17.65
CA LYS A 62 8.29 -8.39 18.42
C LYS A 62 9.77 -8.59 18.12
N PHE A 63 10.20 -8.36 16.88
CA PHE A 63 11.63 -8.44 16.53
C PHE A 63 12.50 -7.43 17.32
N TRP A 64 11.95 -6.29 17.73
CA TRP A 64 12.71 -5.27 18.47
C TRP A 64 12.45 -5.27 19.97
N ARG A 65 11.22 -5.59 20.43
CA ARG A 65 10.79 -5.52 21.83
C ARG A 65 9.71 -6.58 22.12
N ASP A 66 9.99 -7.52 23.02
CA ASP A 66 9.04 -8.59 23.40
C ASP A 66 8.01 -8.18 24.48
N ASP A 67 8.25 -7.06 25.18
CA ASP A 67 7.44 -6.62 26.33
C ASP A 67 6.10 -5.94 25.95
N ILE A 68 5.79 -5.83 24.65
CA ILE A 68 4.60 -5.10 24.19
C ILE A 68 3.41 -6.07 24.06
N PRO A 69 2.31 -5.87 24.82
CA PRO A 69 1.13 -6.72 24.68
C PRO A 69 0.48 -6.54 23.31
N VAL A 70 0.42 -7.62 22.54
CA VAL A 70 -0.18 -7.71 21.19
C VAL A 70 -1.59 -7.10 21.13
N ALA A 71 -2.38 -7.27 22.20
CA ALA A 71 -3.73 -6.73 22.29
C ALA A 71 -3.79 -5.18 22.30
N ALA A 72 -2.76 -4.51 22.81
CA ALA A 72 -2.70 -3.04 22.79
C ALA A 72 -2.36 -2.52 21.39
N VAL A 73 -1.43 -3.17 20.69
CA VAL A 73 -1.04 -2.83 19.31
C VAL A 73 -2.22 -3.03 18.36
N VAL A 74 -2.93 -4.17 18.47
CA VAL A 74 -4.11 -4.46 17.65
C VAL A 74 -5.22 -3.44 17.90
N ARG A 75 -5.50 -3.07 19.16
CA ARG A 75 -6.51 -2.04 19.48
C ARG A 75 -6.12 -0.66 18.95
N LEU A 76 -4.85 -0.28 19.07
CA LEU A 76 -4.36 1.00 18.58
C LEU A 76 -4.45 1.07 17.04
N VAL A 77 -4.02 0.03 16.34
CA VAL A 77 -4.12 -0.02 14.87
C VAL A 77 -5.57 -0.02 14.41
N LEU A 78 -6.46 -0.77 15.05
CA LEU A 78 -7.90 -0.75 14.74
C LEU A 78 -8.54 0.62 15.00
N PHE A 79 -8.15 1.30 16.08
CA PHE A 79 -8.60 2.65 16.39
C PHE A 79 -8.14 3.65 15.31
N PHE A 80 -6.83 3.69 15.00
CA PHE A 80 -6.31 4.58 13.95
C PHE A 80 -6.92 4.31 12.58
N VAL A 81 -7.12 3.03 12.21
CA VAL A 81 -7.78 2.66 10.95
C VAL A 81 -9.25 3.09 10.95
N GLY A 82 -9.97 2.89 12.06
CA GLY A 82 -11.37 3.28 12.20
C GLY A 82 -11.56 4.79 12.08
N GLU A 83 -10.74 5.56 12.81
CA GLU A 83 -10.73 7.02 12.76
C GLU A 83 -10.31 7.54 11.38
N LEU A 84 -9.30 6.94 10.75
CA LEU A 84 -8.83 7.35 9.42
C LEU A 84 -9.85 7.06 8.32
N LYS A 85 -10.61 5.96 8.41
CA LYS A 85 -11.71 5.67 7.48
C LYS A 85 -12.85 6.67 7.62
N LEU A 86 -13.17 7.06 8.86
CA LEU A 86 -14.15 8.11 9.13
C LEU A 86 -13.69 9.47 8.56
N HIS A 87 -12.42 9.82 8.76
CA HIS A 87 -11.82 11.03 8.22
C HIS A 87 -11.80 11.04 6.68
N THR A 88 -11.45 9.91 6.06
CA THR A 88 -11.37 9.78 4.60
C THR A 88 -12.74 9.87 3.93
N LEU A 89 -13.80 9.39 4.60
CA LEU A 89 -15.19 9.59 4.18
C LEU A 89 -15.56 11.10 4.17
N VAL A 90 -15.16 11.82 5.23
CA VAL A 90 -15.40 13.27 5.36
C VAL A 90 -14.60 14.07 4.31
N ILE A 91 -13.33 13.71 4.08
CA ILE A 91 -12.46 14.37 3.10
C ILE A 91 -12.90 14.10 1.66
N ASN A 92 -13.37 12.89 1.34
CA ASN A 92 -13.89 12.57 0.00
C ASN A 92 -15.13 13.39 -0.38
N VAL A 93 -15.97 13.74 0.59
CA VAL A 93 -17.17 14.57 0.36
C VAL A 93 -16.83 16.07 0.38
N GLY A 94 -15.83 16.49 1.17
CA GLY A 94 -15.52 17.91 1.39
C GLY A 94 -14.37 18.52 0.58
N ALA A 95 -13.39 17.74 0.13
CA ALA A 95 -12.08 18.30 -0.27
C ALA A 95 -11.35 17.53 -1.40
N VAL A 96 -12.05 17.22 -2.50
CA VAL A 96 -11.47 16.58 -3.70
C VAL A 96 -10.21 17.31 -4.23
N LYS A 97 -10.13 18.64 -4.07
CA LYS A 97 -8.96 19.43 -4.49
C LYS A 97 -7.73 19.25 -3.61
N TRP A 98 -7.90 19.17 -2.30
CA TRP A 98 -6.78 19.03 -1.34
C TRP A 98 -6.24 17.61 -1.28
N PHE A 99 -7.07 16.63 -1.63
CA PHE A 99 -6.63 15.24 -1.72
C PHE A 99 -5.52 15.05 -2.75
N GLY A 100 -5.62 15.71 -3.91
CA GLY A 100 -4.60 15.63 -4.97
C GLY A 100 -3.25 16.19 -4.55
N GLU A 101 -3.23 17.29 -3.79
CA GLU A 101 -1.97 17.88 -3.27
C GLU A 101 -1.36 17.03 -2.15
N ALA A 102 -2.17 16.49 -1.25
CA ALA A 102 -1.72 15.59 -0.19
C ALA A 102 -1.12 14.28 -0.76
N GLU A 103 -1.71 13.78 -1.85
CA GLU A 103 -1.22 12.57 -2.52
C GLU A 103 0.15 12.78 -3.19
N PHE A 104 0.40 13.99 -3.72
CA PHE A 104 1.72 14.34 -4.25
C PHE A 104 2.78 14.37 -3.15
N GLY A 105 2.45 14.97 -2.01
CA GLY A 105 3.32 15.00 -0.83
C GLY A 105 3.71 13.59 -0.36
N SER A 106 2.72 12.74 -0.09
CA SER A 106 2.98 11.37 0.39
C SER A 106 3.76 10.50 -0.61
N ARG A 107 3.55 10.69 -1.92
CA ARG A 107 4.36 10.00 -2.94
C ARG A 107 5.82 10.43 -2.93
N SER A 108 6.10 11.71 -2.74
CA SER A 108 7.48 12.22 -2.69
C SER A 108 8.27 11.66 -1.50
N GLU A 109 7.62 11.50 -0.34
CA GLU A 109 8.22 10.94 0.87
C GLU A 109 8.57 9.45 0.74
N ARG A 110 7.73 8.67 0.04
CA ARG A 110 8.03 7.26 -0.23
C ARG A 110 9.22 7.09 -1.18
N LEU A 111 9.32 7.95 -2.19
CA LEU A 111 10.44 7.94 -3.13
C LEU A 111 11.75 8.30 -2.45
N SER A 112 11.75 9.30 -1.56
CA SER A 112 12.95 9.66 -0.81
C SER A 112 13.39 8.54 0.12
N SER A 113 12.47 7.92 0.88
CA SER A 113 12.78 6.77 1.75
C SER A 113 13.36 5.57 1.00
N SER A 114 12.77 5.22 -0.15
CA SER A 114 13.24 4.10 -0.98
C SER A 114 14.65 4.36 -1.54
N SER A 115 14.91 5.61 -1.94
CA SER A 115 16.22 6.03 -2.44
C SER A 115 17.28 5.99 -1.33
N SER A 116 16.95 6.42 -0.12
CA SER A 116 17.84 6.36 1.05
C SER A 116 18.16 4.92 1.47
N TYR A 117 17.20 4.00 1.33
CA TYR A 117 17.46 2.58 1.58
C TYR A 117 18.49 2.01 0.59
N SER A 118 18.37 2.36 -0.70
CA SER A 118 19.29 1.88 -1.73
C SER A 118 20.70 2.43 -1.59
N SER A 119 20.89 3.59 -0.94
CA SER A 119 22.21 4.22 -0.76
C SER A 119 22.93 3.77 0.51
N SER A 120 22.28 3.00 1.39
CA SER A 120 22.89 2.52 2.64
C SER A 120 23.79 1.30 2.37
N PRO A 121 25.10 1.34 2.71
CA PRO A 121 26.00 0.21 2.49
C PRO A 121 25.66 -0.96 3.45
N SER A 122 25.77 -2.19 2.94
CA SER A 122 25.44 -3.44 3.66
C SER A 122 26.05 -3.63 5.06
N PRO A 123 27.24 -3.09 5.42
CA PRO A 123 27.78 -3.21 6.78
C PRO A 123 27.02 -2.39 7.83
N GLN A 124 26.17 -1.44 7.44
CA GLN A 124 25.35 -0.67 8.39
C GLN A 124 24.11 -1.44 8.85
N TRP A 125 23.66 -2.44 8.09
CA TRP A 125 22.49 -3.26 8.47
C TRP A 125 22.76 -4.15 9.69
N SER A 126 24.00 -4.61 9.87
CA SER A 126 24.40 -5.33 11.09
C SER A 126 24.50 -4.41 12.31
N ALA A 127 24.86 -3.14 12.14
CA ALA A 127 24.97 -2.18 13.23
C ALA A 127 23.62 -1.70 13.78
N VAL A 128 22.56 -1.75 12.96
CA VAL A 128 21.22 -1.27 13.33
C VAL A 128 20.39 -2.36 14.01
N THR A 129 20.63 -3.63 13.69
CA THR A 129 19.82 -4.76 14.17
C THR A 129 20.06 -5.05 15.66
N PRO A 130 19.03 -5.40 16.48
CA PRO A 130 19.20 -5.74 17.90
C PRO A 130 20.21 -6.85 18.17
N GLU A 131 20.37 -7.77 17.22
CA GLU A 131 21.29 -8.92 17.30
C GLU A 131 22.74 -8.58 16.91
N HIS A 132 23.02 -7.37 16.41
CA HIS A 132 24.35 -6.95 15.93
C HIS A 132 25.05 -7.93 14.95
N ASP A 133 24.33 -8.85 14.31
CA ASP A 133 24.90 -9.86 13.41
C ASP A 133 24.59 -9.54 11.94
N ALA A 134 25.56 -9.80 11.06
CA ALA A 134 25.47 -9.51 9.64
C ALA A 134 24.72 -10.62 8.90
N TYR A 135 23.43 -10.40 8.66
CA TYR A 135 22.65 -11.26 7.77
C TYR A 135 23.14 -11.08 6.32
N GLY A 136 23.76 -12.12 5.75
CA GLY A 136 24.09 -12.19 4.32
C GLY A 136 25.51 -12.64 3.95
N PHE A 137 26.44 -12.79 4.90
CA PHE A 137 27.84 -13.16 4.62
C PHE A 137 28.29 -14.48 5.26
N ARG A 138 27.35 -15.37 5.57
CA ARG A 138 27.65 -16.72 6.09
C ARG A 138 27.60 -17.81 5.01
N TYR A 139 27.94 -17.53 3.76
CA TYR A 139 28.37 -18.53 2.77
C TYR A 139 29.33 -17.86 1.77
#